data_AF-A0A965VPK1-F1
#
_entry.id   AF-A0A965VPK1-F1
#
_cell.length_a   1.000
_cell.length_b   1.000
_cell.length_c   1.000
_cell.angle_alpha   90.00
_cell.angle_beta   90.00
_cell.angle_gamma   90.00
#
_symmetry.space_group_name_H-M   'P 1'
#
loop_
_entity.id
_entity.type
_entity.pdbx_description
1 polymer ?
#
loop_
_entity_poly.entity_id
_entity_poly.type
_entity_poly.pdbx_seq_one_letter_code
_entity_poly.pdbx_strand_id
1 'polypeptide(L)'
;MAEYHDLRSVPTADETLDRLIAMTNQTNLVALDKTMAAIRRSNTGYAAAAARVGSIGERIVRAAHEVGLTLPPEQRLSERNRNSQLA
;
A
#
# COMPACT_ATOMS: atom_id res chain seq x y z
N MET A 1 1.93 33.91 -23.33
CA MET A 1 2.73 33.51 -22.15
C MET A 1 2.29 32.12 -21.77
N ALA A 2 3.11 31.13 -22.10
CA ALA A 2 2.89 29.74 -21.75
C ALA A 2 3.69 29.46 -20.48
N GLU A 3 3.00 29.22 -19.37
CA GLU A 3 3.55 28.41 -18.27
C GLU A 3 2.48 27.38 -17.89
N TYR A 4 2.64 26.21 -18.51
CA TYR A 4 2.07 24.96 -18.04
C TYR A 4 2.69 24.66 -16.68
N HIS A 5 1.88 24.61 -15.63
CA HIS A 5 2.21 23.80 -14.46
C HIS A 5 0.95 23.11 -13.97
N ASP A 6 0.58 22.05 -14.69
CA ASP A 6 -0.24 20.95 -14.16
C ASP A 6 0.56 20.34 -13.00
N LEU A 7 0.52 21.00 -11.84
CA LEU A 7 0.97 20.49 -10.56
C LEU A 7 0.00 19.38 -10.17
N ARG A 8 0.11 18.22 -10.81
CA ARG A 8 -0.28 16.97 -10.16
C ARG A 8 0.49 16.95 -8.86
N SER A 9 -0.17 17.25 -7.76
CA SER A 9 0.43 17.37 -6.44
C SER A 9 1.28 16.12 -6.20
N VAL A 10 2.57 16.31 -5.95
CA VAL A 10 3.45 15.20 -5.55
C VAL A 10 2.81 14.56 -4.32
N PRO A 11 2.50 13.25 -4.35
CA PRO A 11 1.80 12.61 -3.25
C PRO A 11 2.63 12.72 -1.97
N THR A 12 1.97 12.95 -0.84
CA THR A 12 2.66 13.01 0.44
C THR A 12 3.28 11.66 0.78
N ALA A 13 4.22 11.65 1.73
CA ALA A 13 4.77 10.39 2.23
C ALA A 13 3.67 9.49 2.80
N ASP A 14 2.68 10.06 3.50
CA ASP A 14 1.53 9.32 4.06
C ASP A 14 0.63 8.77 2.95
N GLU A 15 0.25 9.58 1.96
CA GLU A 15 -0.51 9.14 0.80
C GLU A 15 0.21 8.03 0.00
N THR A 16 1.53 8.07 -0.05
CA THR A 16 2.34 7.05 -0.72
C THR A 16 2.36 5.74 0.07
N LEU A 17 2.45 5.80 1.40
CA LEU A 17 2.38 4.63 2.27
C LEU A 17 0.98 4.00 2.25
N ASP A 18 -0.08 4.80 2.30
CA ASP A 18 -1.46 4.32 2.19
C ASP A 18 -1.72 3.62 0.87
N ARG A 19 -1.23 4.19 -0.25
CA ARG A 19 -1.30 3.55 -1.56
C ARG A 19 -0.54 2.23 -1.59
N LEU A 20 0.65 2.17 -0.98
CA LEU A 20 1.45 0.94 -0.89
C LEU A 20 0.70 -0.14 -0.10
N ILE A 21 0.08 0.21 1.03
CA ILE A 21 -0.73 -0.70 1.83
C ILE A 21 -1.92 -1.22 1.02
N ALA A 22 -2.64 -0.33 0.32
CA ALA A 22 -3.77 -0.71 -0.52
C ALA A 22 -3.36 -1.68 -1.65
N MET A 23 -2.27 -1.39 -2.36
CA MET A 23 -1.72 -2.27 -3.41
C MET A 23 -1.28 -3.63 -2.85
N THR A 24 -0.68 -3.63 -1.66
CA THR A 24 -0.22 -4.85 -1.00
C THR A 24 -1.39 -5.72 -0.56
N ASN A 25 -2.46 -5.10 -0.03
CA ASN A 25 -3.69 -5.80 0.34
C ASN A 25 -4.37 -6.41 -0.90
N GLN A 26 -4.43 -5.69 -2.02
CA GLN A 26 -4.93 -6.25 -3.28
C GLN A 26 -4.09 -7.44 -3.75
N THR A 27 -2.76 -7.33 -3.66
CA THR A 27 -1.85 -8.43 -4.00
C THR A 27 -2.07 -9.64 -3.10
N ASN A 28 -2.31 -9.44 -1.80
CA ASN A 28 -2.60 -10.50 -0.84
C ASN A 28 -3.91 -11.23 -1.17
N LEU A 29 -4.96 -10.51 -1.59
CA LEU A 29 -6.22 -11.11 -2.02
C LEU A 29 -6.03 -11.99 -3.27
N VAL A 30 -5.25 -11.52 -4.24
CA VAL A 30 -4.90 -12.32 -5.43
C VAL A 30 -4.07 -13.55 -5.04
N ALA A 31 -3.09 -13.40 -4.15
CA ALA A 31 -2.28 -14.50 -3.65
C ALA A 31 -3.12 -15.56 -2.94
N LEU A 32 -4.13 -15.16 -2.17
CA LEU A 32 -5.09 -16.05 -1.53
C LEU A 32 -5.91 -16.82 -2.56
N ASP A 33 -6.48 -16.13 -3.55
CA ASP A 33 -7.23 -16.78 -4.65
C ASP A 33 -6.37 -17.81 -5.38
N LYS A 34 -5.12 -17.45 -5.73
CA LYS A 34 -4.18 -18.37 -6.39
C LYS A 34 -3.82 -19.55 -5.51
N THR A 35 -3.63 -19.34 -4.21
CA THR A 35 -3.38 -20.43 -3.25
C THR A 35 -4.54 -21.41 -3.25
N MET A 36 -5.77 -20.91 -3.11
CA MET A 36 -6.98 -21.73 -3.09
C MET A 36 -7.21 -22.47 -4.43
N ALA A 37 -6.99 -21.80 -5.56
CA ALA A 37 -7.08 -22.42 -6.88
C ALA A 37 -6.01 -23.51 -7.09
N ALA A 38 -4.80 -23.30 -6.59
CA ALA A 38 -3.71 -24.27 -6.65
C ALA A 38 -3.99 -25.52 -5.82
N ILE A 39 -4.52 -25.33 -4.59
CA ILE A 39 -4.96 -26.43 -3.71
C ILE A 39 -6.03 -27.28 -4.40
N ARG A 40 -7.06 -26.64 -5.00
CA ARG A 40 -8.11 -27.35 -5.74
C ARG A 40 -7.60 -28.17 -6.92
N ARG A 41 -6.46 -27.78 -7.50
CA ARG A 41 -5.79 -28.48 -8.61
C ARG A 41 -4.73 -29.47 -8.13
N SER A 42 -4.62 -29.71 -6.82
CA SER A 42 -3.57 -30.53 -6.20
C SER A 42 -2.15 -30.09 -6.56
N ASN A 43 -1.95 -28.81 -6.90
CA ASN A 43 -0.65 -28.24 -7.20
C ASN A 43 -0.07 -27.58 -5.94
N THR A 44 0.43 -28.41 -5.04
CA THR A 44 0.94 -28.01 -3.72
C THR A 44 2.14 -27.06 -3.80
N GLY A 45 3.03 -27.25 -4.78
CA GLY A 45 4.19 -26.37 -4.99
C GLY A 45 3.79 -24.94 -5.35
N TYR A 46 2.82 -24.79 -6.26
CA TYR A 46 2.30 -23.47 -6.62
C TYR A 46 1.48 -22.85 -5.49
N ALA A 47 0.71 -23.65 -4.75
CA ALA A 47 -0.01 -23.18 -3.56
C ALA A 47 0.95 -22.61 -2.50
N ALA A 48 2.05 -23.31 -2.22
CA ALA A 48 3.07 -22.84 -1.27
C ALA A 48 3.76 -21.55 -1.76
N ALA A 49 4.01 -21.42 -3.06
CA ALA A 49 4.56 -20.20 -3.63
C ALA A 49 3.61 -19.00 -3.50
N ALA A 50 2.33 -19.17 -3.82
CA ALA A 50 1.33 -18.13 -3.67
C ALA A 50 1.12 -17.73 -2.19
N ALA A 51 1.10 -18.70 -1.27
CA ALA A 51 1.01 -18.40 0.16
C ALA A 51 2.20 -17.58 0.67
N ARG A 52 3.42 -17.84 0.17
CA ARG A 52 4.61 -17.03 0.50
C ARG A 52 4.47 -15.58 0.05
N VAL A 53 3.84 -15.32 -1.10
CA VAL A 53 3.56 -13.95 -1.55
C VAL A 53 2.67 -13.23 -0.54
N GLY A 54 1.62 -13.89 -0.04
CA GLY A 54 0.76 -13.33 1.02
C GLY A 54 1.54 -13.01 2.31
N SER A 55 2.43 -13.90 2.74
CA SER A 55 3.30 -13.68 3.91
C SER A 55 4.27 -12.51 3.71
N ILE A 56 4.81 -12.32 2.50
CA ILE A 56 5.66 -11.17 2.18
C ILE A 56 4.83 -9.88 2.20
N GLY A 57 3.61 -9.88 1.66
CA GLY A 57 2.74 -8.72 1.69
C GLY A 57 2.41 -8.27 3.12
N GLU A 58 2.14 -9.20 4.03
CA GLU A 58 1.95 -8.88 5.46
C GLU A 58 3.17 -8.15 6.06
N ARG A 59 4.38 -8.59 5.71
CA ARG A 59 5.62 -7.93 6.18
C ARG A 59 5.77 -6.52 5.59
N ILE A 60 5.34 -6.31 4.34
CA ILE A 60 5.37 -5.00 3.69
C ILE A 60 4.38 -4.04 4.35
N VAL A 61 3.15 -4.48 4.65
CA VAL A 61 2.15 -3.65 5.35
C VAL A 61 2.68 -3.23 6.73
N ARG A 62 3.27 -4.17 7.48
CA ARG A 62 3.89 -3.87 8.77
C ARG A 62 5.00 -2.85 8.64
N ALA A 63 5.91 -3.02 7.68
CA ALA A 63 6.99 -2.07 7.44
C ALA A 63 6.45 -0.68 7.04
N ALA A 64 5.40 -0.62 6.23
CA ALA A 64 4.76 0.64 5.86
C ALA A 64 4.19 1.38 7.08
N HIS A 65 3.53 0.66 8.00
CA HIS A 65 3.06 1.23 9.26
C HIS A 65 4.22 1.72 10.15
N GLU A 66 5.27 0.92 10.30
CA GLU A 66 6.47 1.30 11.07
C GLU A 66 7.10 2.58 10.51
N VAL A 67 7.21 2.69 9.18
CA VAL A 67 7.72 3.90 8.52
C VAL A 67 6.78 5.10 8.77
N GLY A 68 5.47 4.93 8.65
CA GLY A 68 4.49 6.00 8.91
C GLY A 68 4.59 6.59 10.32
N LEU A 69 4.87 5.75 11.32
CA LEU A 69 5.10 6.20 12.71
C LEU A 69 6.37 7.04 12.87
N THR A 70 7.36 6.88 11.98
CA THR A 70 8.64 7.61 12.02
C THR A 70 8.62 8.93 11.22
N LEU A 71 7.53 9.23 10.50
CA LEU A 71 7.43 10.46 9.72
C LEU A 71 7.36 11.71 10.61
N PRO A 72 8.11 12.79 10.27
CA PRO A 72 8.13 14.02 11.05
C PRO A 72 6.72 14.60 11.29
N PRO A 73 6.44 15.18 12.48
CA PRO A 73 5.13 15.77 12.80
C PRO A 73 4.66 16.83 11.79
N GLU A 74 5.59 17.55 11.13
CA GLU A 74 5.31 18.58 10.15
C GLU A 74 4.58 18.05 8.91
N GLN A 75 4.83 16.80 8.52
CA GLN A 75 4.10 16.13 7.44
C GLN A 75 2.69 15.73 7.90
N ARG A 76 2.52 15.31 9.16
CA ARG A 76 1.22 14.96 9.77
C ARG A 76 0.32 16.18 10.06
N LEU A 77 0.91 17.33 10.39
CA LEU A 77 0.20 18.58 10.73
C LEU A 77 -0.26 19.35 9.49
N SER A 78 0.48 19.29 8.38
CA SER A 78 0.08 19.91 7.11
C SER A 78 -1.27 19.35 6.60
N GLU A 79 -1.53 18.06 6.86
CA GLU A 79 -2.73 17.34 6.44
C GLU A 79 -3.95 17.63 7.32
N ARG A 80 -3.78 17.71 8.65
CA ARG A 80 -4.88 18.05 9.56
C ARG A 80 -5.42 19.45 9.28
N ASN A 81 -4.53 20.41 9.00
CA ASN A 81 -4.93 21.78 8.68
C ASN A 81 -5.55 21.91 7.29
N ARG A 82 -5.08 21.15 6.28
CA ARG A 82 -5.65 21.17 4.93
C ARG A 82 -7.09 20.60 4.90
N ASN A 83 -7.35 19.52 5.64
CA ASN A 83 -8.70 18.94 5.72
C ASN A 83 -9.69 19.79 6.54
N SER A 84 -9.21 20.55 7.53
CA SER A 84 -10.03 21.53 8.27
C SER A 84 -10.33 22.81 7.49
N GLN A 85 -9.64 23.08 6.37
CA GLN A 85 -9.87 24.25 5.52
C GLN A 85 -10.78 23.95 4.32
N LEU A 86 -11.08 22.68 4.04
CA LEU A 86 -11.95 22.23 2.94
C LEU A 86 -13.33 21.72 3.41
N ALA A 87 -13.59 21.76 4.73
CA ALA A 87 -14.88 21.44 5.36
C ALA A 87 -15.58 22.72 5.81
#